data_AF-A0A134AC14-F1
#
_entry.id   AF-A0A134AC14-F1
#
_cell.length_a   1.000
_cell.length_b   1.000
_cell.length_c   1.000
_cell.angle_alpha   90.00
_cell.angle_beta   90.00
_cell.angle_gamma   90.00
#
_symmetry.space_group_name_H-M   'P 1'
#
loop_
_entity.id
_entity.type
_entity.pdbx_description
1 polymer ?
#
loop_
_entity_poly.entity_id
_entity_poly.type
_entity_poly.pdbx_seq_one_letter_code
_entity_poly.pdbx_strand_id
1 'polypeptide(L)'
;MSTPSYAQQAIKLWVNGRYVSTDVPPVIENGRTLVPLRVISENLGIKVEWRADTRSVYTYGEINGAPDFSNALLLTVGDKKVLKPANESAKTGSLYYNLEAAPSIINGRTMVPIRFIAEAYKLKVDWDAINRTVIVGNGYTAPKKPSIPKKKVTREYSVALKKAQEYLQFMPFSKQGLFDQLTSDYGEKFPADAAQYAVDHVTTDWNKNALRAAMTYRNEMHMSSRGIYDQLISSYGDQYTEVQAKYAIDHLPN
;
A
#
# COMPACT_ATOMS: atom_id res chain seq x y z
N MET A 1 4.27 -31.30 9.63
CA MET A 1 5.34 -30.62 8.87
C MET A 1 4.82 -29.23 8.55
N SER A 2 5.46 -28.19 9.09
CA SER A 2 5.04 -26.81 8.93
C SER A 2 5.27 -26.38 7.48
N THR A 3 4.22 -25.94 6.80
CA THR A 3 4.28 -25.37 5.45
C THR A 3 5.12 -24.09 5.45
N PRO A 4 5.97 -23.86 4.44
CA PRO A 4 6.68 -22.60 4.31
C PRO A 4 5.69 -21.49 3.96
N SER A 5 5.60 -20.48 4.82
CA SER A 5 4.90 -19.22 4.56
C SER A 5 5.47 -18.60 3.28
N TYR A 6 4.65 -18.43 2.25
CA TYR A 6 5.01 -17.66 1.04
C TYR A 6 5.44 -16.26 1.51
N ALA A 7 6.73 -15.98 1.54
CA ALA A 7 7.23 -14.66 1.91
C ALA A 7 6.76 -13.69 0.83
N GLN A 8 5.78 -12.85 1.15
CA GLN A 8 5.35 -11.75 0.28
C GLN A 8 6.59 -10.98 -0.17
N GLN A 9 6.74 -10.79 -1.48
CA GLN A 9 7.92 -10.15 -2.05
C GLN A 9 8.16 -8.79 -1.40
N ALA A 10 9.37 -8.56 -0.90
CA ALA A 10 9.74 -7.37 -0.15
C ALA A 10 9.47 -6.10 -0.98
N ILE A 11 8.92 -5.07 -0.33
CA ILE A 11 8.67 -3.79 -0.97
C ILE A 11 10.01 -3.07 -1.15
N LYS A 12 10.25 -2.53 -2.34
CA LYS A 12 11.45 -1.75 -2.66
C LYS A 12 11.22 -0.28 -2.34
N LEU A 13 12.30 0.44 -2.03
CA LEU A 13 12.26 1.87 -1.75
C LEU A 13 13.24 2.60 -2.67
N TRP A 14 12.75 3.66 -3.31
CA TRP A 14 13.56 4.60 -4.08
C TRP A 14 13.35 6.00 -3.55
N VAL A 15 14.44 6.72 -3.31
CA VAL A 15 14.42 8.10 -2.82
C VAL A 15 15.29 8.94 -3.74
N ASN A 16 14.73 10.02 -4.29
CA ASN A 16 15.41 10.95 -5.20
C ASN A 16 16.13 10.25 -6.38
N GLY A 17 15.47 9.25 -6.97
CA GLY A 17 16.02 8.48 -8.11
C GLY A 17 17.07 7.43 -7.74
N ARG A 18 17.34 7.19 -6.45
CA ARG A 18 18.29 6.16 -5.98
C ARG A 18 17.57 5.03 -5.26
N TYR A 19 17.96 3.80 -5.55
CA TYR A 19 17.49 2.64 -4.78
C TYR A 19 18.08 2.70 -3.37
N VAL A 20 17.23 2.50 -2.37
CA VAL A 20 17.61 2.51 -0.97
C VAL A 20 17.33 1.13 -0.37
N SER A 21 18.41 0.44 0.00
CA SER A 21 18.31 -0.82 0.72
C SER A 21 17.94 -0.58 2.18
N THR A 22 17.12 -1.47 2.73
CA THR A 22 16.63 -1.41 4.11
C THR A 22 16.87 -2.74 4.79
N ASP A 23 17.37 -2.71 6.02
CA ASP A 23 17.50 -3.89 6.87
C ASP A 23 16.14 -4.45 7.32
N VAL A 24 15.15 -3.58 7.51
CA VAL A 24 13.74 -3.93 7.66
C VAL A 24 12.98 -3.40 6.43
N PRO A 25 12.38 -4.27 5.60
CA PRO A 25 11.69 -3.82 4.39
C PRO A 25 10.46 -2.98 4.74
N PRO A 26 10.07 -2.02 3.88
CA PRO A 26 8.76 -1.41 3.95
C PRO A 26 7.65 -2.48 3.96
N VAL A 27 6.57 -2.18 4.68
CA VAL A 27 5.41 -3.06 4.83
C VAL A 27 4.13 -2.31 4.50
N ILE A 28 3.07 -3.02 4.14
CA ILE A 28 1.73 -2.45 4.02
C ILE A 28 0.94 -2.87 5.25
N GLU A 29 0.43 -1.91 5.99
CA GLU A 29 -0.44 -2.12 7.14
C GLU A 29 -1.67 -1.22 6.99
N ASN A 30 -2.87 -1.78 7.11
CA ASN A 30 -4.14 -1.05 6.94
C ASN A 30 -4.20 -0.22 5.64
N GLY A 31 -3.70 -0.77 4.53
CA GLY A 31 -3.68 -0.08 3.23
C GLY A 31 -2.72 1.12 3.17
N ARG A 32 -1.76 1.22 4.10
CA ARG A 32 -0.72 2.26 4.12
C ARG A 32 0.65 1.63 4.13
N THR A 33 1.52 2.14 3.27
CA THR A 33 2.91 1.70 3.24
C THR A 33 3.70 2.38 4.33
N LEU A 34 4.18 1.59 5.28
CA LEU A 34 5.11 2.03 6.29
C LEU A 34 6.54 1.77 5.85
N VAL A 35 7.42 2.73 6.10
CA VAL A 35 8.83 2.70 5.75
C VAL A 35 9.67 2.96 7.00
N PRO A 36 10.91 2.44 7.08
CA PRO A 36 11.80 2.80 8.17
C PRO A 36 12.13 4.29 8.14
N LEU A 37 11.76 5.03 9.19
CA LEU A 37 11.91 6.50 9.21
C LEU A 37 13.36 6.95 9.00
N ARG A 38 14.31 6.27 9.65
CA ARG A 38 15.74 6.60 9.56
C ARG A 38 16.27 6.56 8.12
N VAL A 39 15.81 5.59 7.35
CA VAL A 39 16.23 5.42 5.95
C VAL A 39 15.77 6.62 5.11
N ILE A 40 14.53 7.04 5.30
CA ILE A 40 13.97 8.20 4.60
C ILE A 40 14.67 9.49 5.06
N SER A 41 14.87 9.65 6.37
CA SER A 41 15.43 10.87 6.92
C SER A 41 16.86 11.13 6.46
N GLU A 42 17.71 10.09 6.45
CA GLU A 42 19.10 10.18 5.99
C GLU A 42 19.21 10.62 4.52
N ASN A 43 18.35 10.08 3.66
CA ASN A 43 18.32 10.44 2.23
C ASN A 43 17.77 11.84 1.94
N LEU A 44 17.14 12.47 2.94
CA LEU A 44 16.50 13.79 2.82
C LEU A 44 17.19 14.87 3.66
N GLY A 45 18.28 14.52 4.36
CA GLY A 45 18.96 15.46 5.27
C GLY A 45 18.16 15.81 6.53
N ILE A 46 17.21 14.96 6.90
CA ILE A 46 16.37 15.13 8.09
C ILE A 46 17.06 14.45 9.27
N LYS A 47 17.16 15.17 10.39
CA LYS A 47 17.63 14.62 11.65
C LYS A 47 16.52 13.88 12.37
N VAL A 48 16.91 12.83 13.09
CA VAL A 48 16.00 11.96 13.82
C VAL A 48 16.56 11.71 15.21
N GLU A 49 15.77 12.04 16.21
CA GLU A 49 16.06 11.81 17.63
C GLU A 49 14.99 10.87 18.21
N TRP A 50 15.42 9.80 18.87
CA TRP A 50 14.51 8.91 19.60
C TRP A 50 14.43 9.33 21.06
N ARG A 51 13.20 9.50 21.56
CA ARG A 51 12.89 9.84 22.95
C ARG A 51 12.24 8.65 23.63
N ALA A 52 13.02 7.93 24.42
CA ALA A 52 12.63 6.65 25.01
C ALA A 52 11.54 6.80 26.10
N ASP A 53 11.58 7.89 26.86
CA ASP A 53 10.63 8.24 27.92
C ASP A 53 9.19 8.35 27.42
N THR A 54 9.04 8.88 26.21
CA THR A 54 7.76 9.16 25.55
C THR A 54 7.44 8.18 24.41
N ARG A 55 8.40 7.31 24.07
CA ARG A 55 8.35 6.42 22.89
C ARG A 55 8.05 7.21 21.61
N SER A 56 8.70 8.35 21.48
CA SER A 56 8.48 9.29 20.38
C SER A 56 9.73 9.47 19.54
N VAL A 57 9.52 9.74 18.25
CA VAL A 57 10.56 10.19 17.34
C VAL A 57 10.37 11.67 17.05
N TYR A 58 11.42 12.44 17.27
CA TYR A 58 11.49 13.84 16.92
C TYR A 58 12.32 14.03 15.65
N THR A 59 11.74 14.66 14.63
CA THR A 59 12.42 14.97 13.37
C THR A 59 12.57 16.47 13.18
N TYR A 60 13.66 16.91 12.58
CA TYR A 60 13.93 18.31 12.25
C TYR A 60 14.93 18.42 11.10
N GLY A 61 14.97 19.58 10.43
CA GLY A 61 15.93 19.85 9.36
C GLY A 61 17.24 20.43 9.89
N GLU A 62 18.20 20.66 9.00
CA GLU A 62 19.44 21.38 9.31
C GLU A 62 19.77 22.35 8.18
N ILE A 63 20.09 23.61 8.52
CA ILE A 63 20.51 24.64 7.57
C ILE A 63 21.81 25.24 8.09
N ASN A 64 22.87 25.21 7.27
CA ASN A 64 24.19 25.74 7.63
C ASN A 64 24.74 25.20 8.98
N GLY A 65 24.46 23.92 9.29
CA GLY A 65 24.91 23.28 10.54
C GLY A 65 24.06 23.59 11.78
N ALA A 66 23.01 24.41 11.65
CA ALA A 66 22.08 24.72 12.74
C ALA A 66 20.73 23.98 12.56
N PRO A 67 20.08 23.54 13.64
CA PRO A 67 18.75 22.94 13.57
C PRO A 67 17.70 23.88 12.95
N ASP A 68 16.91 23.35 12.02
CA ASP A 68 15.73 24.01 11.46
C ASP A 68 14.45 23.24 11.87
N PHE A 69 13.60 23.91 12.65
CA PHE A 69 12.36 23.32 13.15
C PHE A 69 11.14 23.65 12.29
N SER A 70 11.30 24.33 11.15
CA SER A 70 10.20 24.76 10.28
C SER A 70 9.26 23.62 9.85
N ASN A 71 9.82 22.43 9.65
CA ASN A 71 9.12 21.19 9.29
C ASN A 71 9.33 20.07 10.33
N ALA A 72 9.61 20.44 11.58
CA ALA A 72 9.81 19.46 12.63
C ALA A 72 8.52 18.70 12.97
N LEU A 73 8.66 17.44 13.38
CA LEU A 73 7.55 16.57 13.75
C LEU A 73 7.89 15.77 15.00
N LEU A 74 6.92 15.59 15.89
CA LEU A 74 7.01 14.65 17.00
C LEU A 74 5.96 13.55 16.80
N LEU A 75 6.44 12.37 16.45
CA LEU A 75 5.62 11.18 16.19
C LEU A 75 5.70 10.24 17.39
N THR A 76 4.58 9.90 18.00
CA THR A 76 4.54 8.93 19.10
C THR A 76 4.13 7.57 18.58
N VAL A 77 4.88 6.52 18.95
CA VAL A 77 4.58 5.15 18.52
C VAL A 77 3.19 4.73 19.01
N GLY A 78 2.36 4.23 18.09
CA GLY A 78 0.98 3.83 18.35
C GLY A 78 -0.04 4.97 18.33
N ASP A 79 0.39 6.23 18.27
CA ASP A 79 -0.52 7.37 18.17
C ASP A 79 -0.66 7.82 16.71
N LYS A 80 -1.89 8.14 16.31
CA LYS A 80 -2.18 8.74 15.01
C LYS A 80 -2.02 10.25 15.03
N LYS A 81 -1.95 10.88 16.21
CA LYS A 81 -1.75 12.31 16.34
C LYS A 81 -0.26 12.64 16.31
N VAL A 82 0.12 13.53 15.39
CA VAL A 82 1.49 14.05 15.29
C VAL A 82 1.49 15.51 15.69
N LEU A 83 2.39 15.88 16.60
CA LEU A 83 2.61 17.27 16.98
C LEU A 83 3.58 17.92 16.00
N LYS A 84 3.27 19.14 15.55
CA LYS A 84 4.23 20.04 14.90
C LYS A 84 4.79 21.00 15.96
N PRO A 85 5.98 20.72 16.52
CA PRO A 85 6.55 21.59 17.53
C PRO A 85 7.11 22.87 16.93
N ALA A 86 7.07 23.95 17.71
CA ALA A 86 7.59 25.26 17.32
C ALA A 86 9.09 25.45 17.66
N ASN A 87 9.68 24.53 18.41
CA ASN A 87 11.05 24.62 18.92
C ASN A 87 11.62 23.23 19.26
N GLU A 88 12.90 23.23 19.66
CA GLU A 88 13.70 22.07 20.04
C GLU A 88 13.11 21.22 21.18
N SER A 89 12.46 21.87 22.16
CA SER A 89 11.84 21.19 23.30
C SER A 89 10.83 20.13 22.85
N ALA A 90 10.19 20.35 21.69
CA ALA A 90 9.09 19.57 21.17
C ALA A 90 7.90 19.42 22.13
N LYS A 91 7.84 20.22 23.21
CA LYS A 91 6.75 20.26 24.19
C LYS A 91 5.72 21.34 23.90
N THR A 92 6.08 22.32 23.06
CA THR A 92 5.22 23.45 22.72
C THR A 92 4.91 23.45 21.23
N GLY A 93 3.62 23.45 20.92
CA GLY A 93 3.09 23.56 19.56
C GLY A 93 1.57 23.56 19.61
N SER A 94 0.95 24.29 18.68
CA SER A 94 -0.52 24.41 18.60
C SER A 94 -1.12 23.65 17.41
N LEU A 95 -0.26 23.08 16.55
CA LEU A 95 -0.67 22.40 15.31
C LEU A 95 -0.46 20.90 15.45
N TYR A 96 -1.49 20.15 15.02
CA TYR A 96 -1.48 18.70 15.00
C TYR A 96 -1.89 18.20 13.63
N TYR A 97 -1.26 17.10 13.21
CA TYR A 97 -1.65 16.33 12.04
C TYR A 97 -2.22 14.98 12.48
N ASN A 98 -3.18 14.47 11.74
CA ASN A 98 -3.72 13.13 11.94
C ASN A 98 -3.19 12.19 10.87
N LEU A 99 -2.64 11.07 11.30
CA LEU A 99 -2.17 10.01 10.44
C LEU A 99 -3.28 9.01 10.16
N GLU A 100 -3.28 8.47 8.96
CA GLU A 100 -4.18 7.39 8.59
C GLU A 100 -3.75 6.07 9.24
N ALA A 101 -2.44 5.86 9.41
CA ALA A 101 -1.83 4.75 10.14
C ALA A 101 -0.83 5.29 11.19
N ALA A 102 -0.83 4.69 12.39
CA ALA A 102 0.08 5.11 13.45
C ALA A 102 1.52 4.62 13.18
N PRO A 103 2.56 5.32 13.66
CA PRO A 103 3.92 4.80 13.66
C PRO A 103 3.99 3.52 14.49
N SER A 104 4.69 2.50 13.99
CA SER A 104 4.85 1.21 14.67
C SER A 104 6.33 0.85 14.80
N ILE A 105 6.67 -0.03 15.73
CA ILE A 105 8.02 -0.61 15.82
C ILE A 105 7.95 -2.01 15.26
N ILE A 106 8.70 -2.26 14.19
CA ILE A 106 8.81 -3.57 13.54
C ILE A 106 10.28 -3.94 13.49
N ASN A 107 10.65 -5.08 14.08
CA ASN A 107 12.04 -5.57 14.14
C ASN A 107 13.04 -4.50 14.62
N GLY A 108 12.65 -3.69 15.62
CA GLY A 108 13.51 -2.64 16.18
C GLY A 108 13.70 -1.40 15.28
N ARG A 109 12.86 -1.22 14.25
CA ARG A 109 12.81 0.00 13.43
C ARG A 109 11.48 0.70 13.61
N THR A 110 11.54 2.03 13.77
CA THR A 110 10.33 2.86 13.74
C THR A 110 9.86 2.99 12.30
N MET A 111 8.71 2.40 12.04
CA MET A 111 8.02 2.37 10.76
C MET A 111 6.98 3.49 10.74
N VAL A 112 7.00 4.33 9.70
CA VAL A 112 6.11 5.49 9.58
C VAL A 112 5.41 5.49 8.23
N PRO A 113 4.16 5.98 8.13
CA PRO A 113 3.49 6.11 6.85
C PRO A 113 4.26 7.04 5.92
N ILE A 114 4.71 6.54 4.77
CA ILE A 114 5.60 7.30 3.89
C ILE A 114 4.97 8.62 3.41
N ARG A 115 3.67 8.59 3.11
CA ARG A 115 2.96 9.75 2.58
C ARG A 115 3.00 10.94 3.54
N PHE A 116 2.86 10.67 4.84
CA PHE A 116 2.89 11.73 5.84
C PHE A 116 4.24 12.43 5.91
N ILE A 117 5.33 11.66 5.98
CA ILE A 117 6.69 12.23 5.98
C ILE A 117 6.91 13.02 4.70
N ALA A 118 6.55 12.45 3.55
CA ALA A 118 6.72 13.14 2.29
C ALA A 118 5.95 14.46 2.22
N GLU A 119 4.69 14.50 2.62
CA GLU A 119 3.88 15.73 2.66
C GLU A 119 4.49 16.81 3.56
N ALA A 120 4.94 16.44 4.76
CA ALA A 120 5.57 17.37 5.70
C ALA A 120 6.84 18.03 5.13
N TYR A 121 7.57 17.30 4.29
CA TYR A 121 8.77 17.78 3.61
C TYR A 121 8.51 18.17 2.14
N LYS A 122 7.25 18.30 1.72
CA LYS A 122 6.82 18.70 0.36
C LYS A 122 7.37 17.82 -0.77
N LEU A 123 7.55 16.53 -0.48
CA LEU A 123 8.01 15.52 -1.41
C LEU A 123 6.82 14.82 -2.06
N LYS A 124 6.99 14.42 -3.32
CA LYS A 124 6.04 13.56 -4.02
C LYS A 124 6.26 12.10 -3.63
N VAL A 125 5.17 11.33 -3.54
CA VAL A 125 5.22 9.88 -3.34
C VAL A 125 4.38 9.19 -4.39
N ASP A 126 4.98 8.23 -5.06
CA ASP A 126 4.30 7.34 -5.99
C ASP A 126 4.42 5.90 -5.52
N TRP A 127 3.38 5.11 -5.82
CA TRP A 127 3.36 3.67 -5.59
C TRP A 127 3.37 2.96 -6.93
N ASP A 128 4.45 2.22 -7.19
CA ASP A 128 4.53 1.30 -8.33
C ASP A 128 4.12 -0.10 -7.87
N ALA A 129 2.84 -0.41 -8.09
CA ALA A 129 2.26 -1.69 -7.70
C ALA A 129 2.91 -2.87 -8.43
N ILE A 130 3.32 -2.68 -9.70
CA ILE A 130 3.90 -3.74 -10.53
C ILE A 130 5.26 -4.15 -9.97
N ASN A 131 6.10 -3.16 -9.67
CA ASN A 131 7.43 -3.43 -9.13
C ASN A 131 7.43 -3.57 -7.60
N ARG A 132 6.29 -3.39 -6.92
CA ARG A 132 6.17 -3.25 -5.45
C ARG A 132 7.19 -2.25 -4.91
N THR A 133 7.17 -1.05 -5.48
CA THR A 133 8.16 -0.01 -5.18
C THR A 133 7.49 1.26 -4.66
N VAL A 134 7.93 1.73 -3.49
CA VAL A 134 7.68 3.08 -3.00
C VAL A 134 8.69 4.03 -3.61
N ILE A 135 8.21 5.13 -4.17
CA ILE A 135 9.02 6.14 -4.84
C ILE A 135 8.82 7.46 -4.09
N VAL A 136 9.92 8.10 -3.70
CA VAL A 136 9.89 9.34 -2.91
C VAL A 136 10.76 10.40 -3.58
N GLY A 137 10.23 11.61 -3.73
CA GLY A 137 10.96 12.75 -4.29
C GLY A 137 11.07 12.75 -5.81
N ASN A 138 12.02 13.51 -6.35
CA ASN A 138 12.17 13.74 -7.79
C ASN A 138 13.22 12.81 -8.42
N GLY A 139 13.19 12.65 -9.75
CA GLY A 139 14.26 11.95 -10.46
C GLY A 139 14.16 10.42 -10.45
N TYR A 140 13.07 9.86 -9.93
CA TYR A 140 12.71 8.50 -10.29
C TYR A 140 12.04 8.52 -11.66
N THR A 141 12.78 8.04 -12.67
CA THR A 141 12.11 7.39 -13.78
C THR A 141 11.85 5.99 -13.32
N ALA A 142 10.57 5.60 -13.22
CA ALA A 142 10.26 4.18 -13.19
C ALA A 142 11.06 3.52 -14.29
N PRO A 143 11.70 2.35 -14.06
CA PRO A 143 12.05 1.53 -15.21
C PRO A 143 10.74 1.49 -16.00
N LYS A 144 10.75 2.05 -17.22
CA LYS A 144 9.57 2.09 -18.10
C LYS A 144 8.94 0.73 -17.90
N LYS A 145 7.66 0.66 -17.45
CA LYS A 145 6.82 -0.56 -17.33
C LYS A 145 7.54 -1.59 -18.15
N PRO A 146 8.14 -2.68 -17.62
CA PRO A 146 8.95 -3.57 -18.45
C PRO A 146 8.15 -3.75 -19.71
N SER A 147 8.61 -3.09 -20.78
CA SER A 147 7.78 -2.94 -21.94
C SER A 147 7.91 -4.34 -22.43
N ILE A 148 6.90 -5.18 -22.18
CA ILE A 148 6.89 -6.55 -22.63
C ILE A 148 7.36 -6.40 -24.05
N PRO A 149 8.59 -6.87 -24.38
CA PRO A 149 9.13 -6.59 -25.68
C PRO A 149 8.02 -7.01 -26.62
N LYS A 150 7.64 -6.16 -27.60
CA LYS A 150 6.57 -6.45 -28.56
C LYS A 150 6.83 -7.74 -29.40
N LYS A 151 7.78 -8.58 -28.97
CA LYS A 151 8.06 -9.97 -29.29
C LYS A 151 8.26 -10.70 -27.95
N LYS A 152 7.45 -11.62 -27.44
CA LYS A 152 6.22 -12.31 -27.88
C LYS A 152 5.31 -12.27 -26.65
N VAL A 153 4.01 -11.99 -26.79
CA VAL A 153 3.03 -12.52 -25.82
C VAL A 153 3.29 -14.02 -25.80
N THR A 154 3.92 -14.52 -24.75
CA THR A 154 4.15 -15.95 -24.64
C THR A 154 2.79 -16.62 -24.51
N ARG A 155 2.70 -17.89 -24.89
CA ARG A 155 1.47 -18.68 -24.74
C ARG A 155 0.90 -18.50 -23.32
N GLU A 156 1.76 -18.47 -22.32
CA GLU A 156 1.38 -18.31 -20.91
C GLU A 156 0.54 -17.05 -20.63
N TYR A 157 0.95 -15.88 -21.14
CA TYR A 157 0.26 -14.61 -20.88
C TYR A 157 -1.11 -14.58 -21.56
N SER A 158 -1.18 -15.12 -22.77
CA SER A 158 -2.45 -15.25 -23.50
C SER A 158 -3.41 -16.22 -22.82
N VAL A 159 -2.89 -17.32 -22.26
CA VAL A 159 -3.67 -18.33 -21.54
C VAL A 159 -4.16 -17.76 -20.20
N ALA A 160 -3.29 -17.05 -19.46
CA ALA A 160 -3.67 -16.36 -18.22
C ALA A 160 -4.78 -15.32 -18.47
N LEU A 161 -4.66 -14.49 -19.53
CA LEU A 161 -5.71 -13.53 -19.88
C LEU A 161 -7.03 -14.21 -20.25
N LYS A 162 -6.99 -15.27 -21.06
CA LYS A 162 -8.20 -16.02 -21.41
C LYS A 162 -8.85 -16.64 -20.18
N LYS A 163 -8.06 -17.23 -19.29
CA LYS A 163 -8.53 -17.82 -18.04
C LYS A 163 -9.14 -16.76 -17.11
N ALA A 164 -8.52 -15.58 -17.03
CA ALA A 164 -9.05 -14.46 -16.27
C ALA A 164 -10.43 -14.02 -16.78
N GLN A 165 -10.60 -13.96 -18.11
CA GLN A 165 -11.89 -13.68 -18.75
C GLN A 165 -12.92 -14.78 -18.46
N GLU A 166 -12.52 -16.05 -18.47
CA GLU A 166 -13.39 -17.18 -18.12
C GLU A 166 -13.85 -17.09 -16.66
N TYR A 167 -12.94 -16.84 -15.72
CA TYR A 167 -13.29 -16.68 -14.31
C TYR A 167 -14.31 -15.57 -14.07
N LEU A 168 -14.14 -14.41 -14.70
CA LEU A 168 -15.05 -13.27 -14.52
C LEU A 168 -16.46 -13.50 -15.10
N GLN A 169 -16.63 -14.50 -15.96
CA GLN A 169 -17.98 -14.90 -16.42
C GLN A 169 -18.77 -15.53 -15.27
N PHE A 170 -18.13 -16.43 -14.52
CA PHE A 170 -18.80 -17.22 -13.49
C PHE A 170 -18.73 -16.60 -12.09
N MET A 171 -17.60 -15.98 -11.75
CA MET A 171 -17.34 -15.46 -10.41
C MET A 171 -17.06 -13.95 -10.47
N PRO A 172 -17.74 -13.15 -9.63
CA PRO A 172 -17.47 -11.73 -9.52
C PRO A 172 -16.22 -11.51 -8.67
N PHE A 173 -15.05 -11.72 -9.24
CA PHE A 173 -13.80 -11.43 -8.54
C PHE A 173 -13.53 -9.92 -8.49
N SER A 174 -12.87 -9.50 -7.41
CA SER A 174 -12.13 -8.23 -7.40
C SER A 174 -10.86 -8.34 -8.24
N LYS A 175 -10.19 -7.20 -8.45
CA LYS A 175 -8.89 -7.18 -9.15
C LYS A 175 -7.87 -8.06 -8.42
N GLN A 176 -7.81 -7.96 -7.09
CA GLN A 176 -6.87 -8.73 -6.27
C GLN A 176 -7.30 -10.19 -6.15
N GLY A 177 -8.58 -10.47 -5.93
CA GLY A 177 -9.09 -11.84 -5.88
C GLY A 177 -8.86 -12.61 -7.18
N LEU A 178 -8.96 -11.94 -8.34
CA LEU A 178 -8.64 -12.56 -9.64
C LEU A 178 -7.14 -12.87 -9.76
N PHE A 179 -6.27 -11.97 -9.30
CA PHE A 179 -4.84 -12.21 -9.25
C PHE A 179 -4.49 -13.39 -8.35
N ASP A 180 -5.06 -13.44 -7.15
CA ASP A 180 -4.86 -14.51 -6.18
C ASP A 180 -5.36 -15.85 -6.74
N GLN A 181 -6.51 -15.87 -7.40
CA GLN A 181 -7.06 -17.06 -8.04
C GLN A 181 -6.15 -17.58 -9.17
N LEU A 182 -5.61 -16.70 -10.01
CA LEU A 182 -4.72 -17.07 -11.11
C LEU A 182 -3.37 -17.61 -10.62
N THR A 183 -2.88 -17.12 -9.48
CA THR A 183 -1.59 -17.51 -8.90
C THR A 183 -1.67 -18.63 -7.86
N SER A 184 -2.88 -18.95 -7.37
CA SER A 184 -3.11 -19.92 -6.31
C SER A 184 -2.51 -21.29 -6.60
N ASP A 185 -1.90 -21.88 -5.57
CA ASP A 185 -1.39 -23.26 -5.57
C ASP A 185 -2.48 -24.33 -5.72
N TYR A 186 -3.74 -23.97 -5.49
CA TYR A 186 -4.90 -24.82 -5.72
C TYR A 186 -5.61 -24.51 -7.04
N GLY A 187 -5.22 -23.41 -7.70
CA GLY A 187 -5.76 -22.96 -8.97
C GLY A 187 -4.82 -23.29 -10.14
N GLU A 188 -4.57 -22.27 -10.97
CA GLU A 188 -3.88 -22.43 -12.25
C GLU A 188 -2.36 -22.29 -12.14
N LYS A 189 -1.86 -21.76 -11.01
CA LYS A 189 -0.43 -21.56 -10.74
C LYS A 189 0.29 -20.73 -11.80
N PHE A 190 -0.41 -19.76 -12.40
CA PHE A 190 0.25 -18.87 -13.34
C PHE A 190 1.39 -18.13 -12.65
N PRO A 191 2.52 -17.92 -13.34
CA PRO A 191 3.53 -16.97 -12.91
C PRO A 191 2.89 -15.61 -12.58
N ALA A 192 3.35 -14.98 -11.50
CA ALA A 192 2.77 -13.73 -11.01
C ALA A 192 2.77 -12.61 -12.07
N ASP A 193 3.75 -12.57 -12.96
CA ASP A 193 3.82 -11.62 -14.07
C ASP A 193 2.76 -11.89 -15.16
N ALA A 194 2.47 -13.15 -15.48
CA ALA A 194 1.39 -13.55 -16.39
C ALA A 194 0.01 -13.27 -15.79
N ALA A 195 -0.19 -13.53 -14.49
CA ALA A 195 -1.41 -13.19 -13.77
C ALA A 195 -1.63 -11.67 -13.69
N GLN A 196 -0.57 -10.91 -13.38
CA GLN A 196 -0.63 -9.44 -13.37
C GLN A 196 -0.98 -8.89 -14.76
N TYR A 197 -0.36 -9.44 -15.82
CA TYR A 197 -0.71 -9.09 -17.19
C TYR A 197 -2.20 -9.34 -17.47
N ALA A 198 -2.70 -10.52 -17.11
CA ALA A 198 -4.10 -10.88 -17.32
C ALA A 198 -5.05 -9.89 -16.63
N VAL A 199 -4.79 -9.57 -15.37
CA VAL A 199 -5.61 -8.67 -14.54
C VAL A 199 -5.53 -7.21 -15.01
N ASP A 200 -4.41 -6.79 -15.61
CA ASP A 200 -4.26 -5.44 -16.17
C ASP A 200 -4.84 -5.27 -17.59
N HIS A 201 -5.03 -6.37 -18.32
CA HIS A 201 -5.52 -6.35 -19.71
C HIS A 201 -6.94 -6.94 -19.87
N VAL A 202 -7.54 -7.45 -18.80
CA VAL A 202 -8.92 -7.90 -18.84
C VAL A 202 -9.85 -6.69 -18.95
N THR A 203 -10.72 -6.72 -19.96
CA THR A 203 -11.77 -5.72 -20.12
C THR A 203 -12.94 -6.10 -19.23
N THR A 204 -13.05 -5.47 -18.06
CA THR A 204 -14.17 -5.68 -17.14
C THR A 204 -14.49 -4.40 -16.38
N ASP A 205 -15.75 -4.29 -15.95
CA ASP A 205 -16.20 -3.22 -15.06
C ASP A 205 -16.17 -3.73 -13.63
N TRP A 206 -15.14 -3.33 -12.90
CA TRP A 206 -14.92 -3.79 -11.53
C TRP A 206 -16.01 -3.35 -10.55
N ASN A 207 -16.70 -2.24 -10.83
CA ASN A 207 -17.83 -1.79 -10.04
C ASN A 207 -19.04 -2.72 -10.23
N LYS A 208 -19.28 -3.17 -11.47
CA LYS A 208 -20.30 -4.19 -11.75
C LYS A 208 -19.98 -5.55 -11.15
N ASN A 209 -18.71 -5.94 -11.10
CA ASN A 209 -18.32 -7.17 -10.41
C ASN A 209 -18.62 -7.06 -8.91
N ALA A 210 -18.24 -5.95 -8.27
CA ALA A 210 -18.56 -5.72 -6.85
C ALA A 210 -20.07 -5.76 -6.59
N LEU A 211 -20.88 -5.16 -7.48
CA LEU A 211 -22.34 -5.23 -7.40
C LEU A 211 -22.87 -6.66 -7.54
N ARG A 212 -22.34 -7.46 -8.47
CA ARG A 212 -22.70 -8.89 -8.61
C ARG A 212 -22.37 -9.68 -7.34
N ALA A 213 -21.17 -9.48 -6.77
CA ALA A 213 -20.79 -10.12 -5.51
C ALA A 213 -21.74 -9.72 -4.37
N ALA A 214 -22.06 -8.42 -4.27
CA ALA A 214 -23.02 -7.90 -3.29
C ALA A 214 -24.41 -8.54 -3.43
N MET A 215 -24.90 -8.71 -4.67
CA MET A 215 -26.17 -9.39 -4.94
C MET A 215 -26.13 -10.85 -4.51
N THR A 216 -25.02 -11.57 -4.72
CA THR A 216 -24.85 -12.95 -4.24
C THR A 216 -24.96 -13.01 -2.72
N TYR A 217 -24.21 -12.20 -1.97
CA TYR A 217 -24.29 -12.20 -0.50
C TYR A 217 -25.69 -11.85 0.02
N ARG A 218 -26.36 -10.89 -0.62
CA ARG A 218 -27.73 -10.54 -0.23
C ARG A 218 -28.70 -11.69 -0.50
N ASN A 219 -28.66 -12.27 -1.70
CA ASN A 219 -29.69 -13.22 -2.15
C ASN A 219 -29.47 -14.62 -1.57
N GLU A 220 -28.22 -15.05 -1.43
CA GLU A 220 -27.88 -16.42 -1.02
C GLU A 220 -27.53 -16.52 0.47
N MET A 221 -26.92 -15.47 1.03
CA MET A 221 -26.50 -15.45 2.44
C MET A 221 -27.37 -14.54 3.32
N HIS A 222 -28.34 -13.82 2.73
CA HIS A 222 -29.25 -12.91 3.44
C HIS A 222 -28.53 -11.89 4.34
N MET A 223 -27.34 -11.46 3.92
CA MET A 223 -26.52 -10.51 4.67
C MET A 223 -27.11 -9.09 4.61
N SER A 224 -26.91 -8.32 5.70
CA SER A 224 -27.27 -6.90 5.72
C SER A 224 -26.33 -6.07 4.83
N SER A 225 -26.77 -4.91 4.35
CA SER A 225 -25.94 -4.03 3.51
C SER A 225 -24.60 -3.67 4.16
N ARG A 226 -24.57 -3.50 5.49
CA ARG A 226 -23.31 -3.25 6.21
C ARG A 226 -22.42 -4.49 6.22
N GLY A 227 -22.98 -5.67 6.49
CA GLY A 227 -22.23 -6.92 6.46
C GLY A 227 -21.66 -7.21 5.08
N ILE A 228 -22.44 -6.93 4.02
CA ILE A 228 -21.98 -7.06 2.62
C ILE A 228 -20.83 -6.10 2.35
N TYR A 229 -20.93 -4.83 2.76
CA TYR A 229 -19.84 -3.86 2.60
C TYR A 229 -18.55 -4.35 3.25
N ASP A 230 -18.64 -4.79 4.51
CA ASP A 230 -17.50 -5.26 5.29
C ASP A 230 -16.87 -6.52 4.66
N GLN A 231 -17.71 -7.42 4.12
CA GLN A 231 -17.25 -8.63 3.43
C GLN A 231 -16.53 -8.31 2.10
N LEU A 232 -17.05 -7.37 1.32
CA LEU A 232 -16.46 -6.98 0.03
C LEU A 232 -15.05 -6.39 0.20
N ILE A 233 -14.81 -5.60 1.25
CA ILE A 233 -13.50 -4.97 1.49
C ILE A 233 -12.55 -5.82 2.34
N SER A 234 -13.04 -6.91 2.94
CA SER A 234 -12.27 -7.73 3.87
C SER A 234 -11.02 -8.31 3.20
N SER A 235 -9.89 -8.24 3.91
CA SER A 235 -8.63 -8.87 3.49
C SER A 235 -8.73 -10.40 3.41
N TYR A 236 -9.66 -11.00 4.15
CA TYR A 236 -9.96 -12.44 4.11
C TYR A 236 -11.19 -12.75 3.24
N GLY A 237 -11.87 -11.71 2.75
CA GLY A 237 -13.01 -11.81 1.84
C GLY A 237 -12.60 -11.45 0.42
N ASP A 238 -13.37 -10.57 -0.22
CA ASP A 238 -13.24 -10.36 -1.67
C ASP A 238 -12.20 -9.32 -2.06
N GLN A 239 -11.70 -8.52 -1.11
CA GLN A 239 -10.67 -7.51 -1.33
C GLN A 239 -10.98 -6.50 -2.45
N TYR A 240 -12.26 -6.14 -2.61
CA TYR A 240 -12.66 -4.97 -3.39
C TYR A 240 -12.14 -3.69 -2.74
N THR A 241 -11.97 -2.65 -3.56
CA THR A 241 -11.68 -1.31 -3.02
C THR A 241 -12.92 -0.76 -2.30
N GLU A 242 -12.73 0.12 -1.31
CA GLU A 242 -13.84 0.80 -0.63
C GLU A 242 -14.77 1.51 -1.61
N VAL A 243 -14.24 2.09 -2.70
CA VAL A 243 -15.03 2.75 -3.74
C VAL A 243 -15.93 1.76 -4.48
N GLN A 244 -15.43 0.58 -4.81
CA GLN A 244 -16.19 -0.48 -5.47
C GLN A 244 -17.24 -1.08 -4.54
N ALA A 245 -16.87 -1.34 -3.28
CA ALA A 245 -17.81 -1.84 -2.28
C ALA A 245 -18.92 -0.81 -2.00
N LYS A 246 -18.57 0.48 -1.88
CA LYS A 246 -19.56 1.55 -1.73
C LYS A 246 -20.48 1.64 -2.93
N TYR A 247 -19.92 1.62 -4.15
CA TYR A 247 -20.72 1.57 -5.38
C TYR A 247 -21.71 0.40 -5.35
N ALA A 248 -21.24 -0.80 -4.96
CA ALA A 248 -22.09 -1.99 -4.88
C ALA A 248 -23.25 -1.81 -3.90
N ILE A 249 -23.01 -1.28 -2.70
CA ILE A 249 -24.07 -1.02 -1.72
C ILE A 249 -25.05 0.04 -2.21
N ASP A 250 -24.55 1.14 -2.79
CA ASP A 250 -25.39 2.24 -3.26
C ASP A 250 -26.31 1.81 -4.43
N HIS A 251 -25.97 0.72 -5.14
CA HIS A 251 -26.72 0.19 -6.28
C HIS A 251 -27.37 -1.18 -6.00
N LEU A 252 -27.32 -1.68 -4.77
CA LEU A 252 -28.04 -2.89 -4.38
C LEU A 252 -29.55 -2.58 -4.39
N PRO A 253 -30.38 -3.41 -5.05
CA PRO A 253 -31.83 -3.25 -4.98
C PRO A 253 -32.34 -3.37 -3.54
N ASN A 254 -33.44 -2.67 -3.24
CA ASN A 254 -34.17 -2.86 -1.99
C ASN A 254 -34.84 -4.25 -1.95
#